data_AF-A0AAV5ZTM6-F1
#
_entry.id   AF-A0AAV5ZTM6-F1
#
_cell.length_a   1.000
_cell.length_b   1.000
_cell.length_c   1.000
_cell.angle_alpha   90.00
_cell.angle_beta   90.00
_cell.angle_gamma   90.00
#
_symmetry.space_group_name_H-M   'P 1'
#
loop_
_entity.id
_entity.type
_entity.pdbx_description
1 polymer ?
#
loop_
_entity_poly.entity_id
_entity_poly.type
_entity_poly.pdbx_seq_one_letter_code
_entity_poly.pdbx_strand_id
1 'polypeptide(L)'
;MAAGRGSRVVTPERFATGMTCDRYMEYIGTPENLAREAGWWRGPERMDWSGPLRRWYEGLQLRDDQVAAVRWLAAQPKGPARILMISEEWSSDCRRVIPMLGRVVEAAPLELRIFPRDGQRVGHGFYEQRVLGALPDPCRT
;
A
#
# COMPACT_ATOMS: atom_id res chain seq x y z
N MET A 1 -29.57 -3.01 4.86
CA MET A 1 -29.62 -2.09 3.69
C MET A 1 -28.42 -2.39 2.80
N ALA A 2 -28.64 -3.05 1.65
CA ALA A 2 -27.57 -3.45 0.75
C ALA A 2 -27.04 -2.24 -0.03
N ALA A 3 -25.76 -1.92 0.10
CA ALA A 3 -25.11 -0.89 -0.71
C ALA A 3 -25.10 -1.33 -2.18
N GLY A 4 -25.84 -0.60 -3.02
CA GLY A 4 -25.94 -0.86 -4.44
C GLY A 4 -24.62 -0.64 -5.18
N ARG A 5 -24.46 -1.36 -6.30
CA ARG A 5 -23.44 -1.09 -7.34
C ARG A 5 -23.55 0.37 -7.79
N GLY A 6 -22.72 1.27 -7.24
CA GLY A 6 -22.75 2.68 -7.64
C GLY A 6 -22.07 3.69 -6.71
N SER A 7 -21.71 3.34 -5.47
CA SER A 7 -20.90 4.27 -4.66
C SER A 7 -19.45 4.26 -5.15
N ARG A 8 -18.97 5.40 -5.65
CA ARG A 8 -17.55 5.57 -5.99
C ARG A 8 -16.77 5.60 -4.68
N VAL A 9 -16.34 4.43 -4.21
CA VAL A 9 -15.64 4.23 -2.92
C VAL A 9 -14.36 5.08 -2.84
N VAL A 10 -13.74 5.39 -3.98
CA VAL A 10 -12.58 6.28 -4.08
C VAL A 10 -13.02 7.64 -4.62
N THR A 11 -13.23 8.59 -3.72
CA THR A 11 -13.45 10.01 -4.04
C THR A 11 -12.11 10.76 -4.02
N PRO A 12 -12.02 11.97 -4.61
CA PRO A 12 -10.81 12.81 -4.52
C PRO A 12 -10.40 13.08 -3.07
N GLU A 13 -11.37 13.30 -2.18
CA GLU A 13 -11.14 13.57 -0.76
C GLU A 13 -10.56 12.34 -0.07
N ARG A 14 -11.11 11.15 -0.35
CA ARG A 14 -10.57 9.88 0.16
C ARG A 14 -9.19 9.56 -0.40
N PHE A 15 -8.91 9.90 -1.65
CA PHE A 15 -7.59 9.73 -2.23
C PHE A 15 -6.56 10.63 -1.54
N ALA A 16 -6.93 11.88 -1.25
CA ALA A 16 -6.06 12.86 -0.61
C ALA A 16 -5.63 12.48 0.83
N THR A 17 -6.37 11.61 1.52
CA THR A 17 -5.97 11.13 2.87
C THR A 17 -4.82 10.13 2.84
N GLY A 18 -4.44 9.62 1.66
CA GLY A 18 -3.31 8.70 1.53
C GLY A 18 -1.97 9.40 1.74
N MET A 19 -0.99 8.63 2.21
CA MET A 19 0.37 9.11 2.42
C MET A 19 1.10 9.29 1.08
N THR A 20 1.98 10.29 1.01
CA THR A 20 3.00 10.34 -0.04
C THR A 20 4.04 9.22 0.18
N CYS A 21 4.90 8.97 -0.80
CA CYS A 21 5.96 7.96 -0.68
C CYS A 21 6.84 8.21 0.56
N ASP A 22 7.35 9.43 0.73
CA ASP A 22 8.20 9.78 1.87
C ASP A 22 7.51 9.60 3.22
N ARG A 23 6.25 10.03 3.32
CA ARG A 23 5.47 9.87 4.56
C ARG A 23 5.20 8.41 4.87
N TYR A 24 4.98 7.59 3.85
CA TYR A 24 4.83 6.15 4.03
C TYR A 24 6.16 5.50 4.49
N MET A 25 7.30 5.91 3.94
CA MET A 25 8.62 5.40 4.37
C MET A 25 8.96 5.76 5.82
N GLU A 26 8.50 6.92 6.31
CA GLU A 26 8.56 7.27 7.73
C GLU A 26 7.59 6.42 8.57
N TYR A 27 6.34 6.32 8.11
CA TYR A 27 5.27 5.61 8.81
C TYR A 27 5.63 4.16 9.13
N ILE A 28 6.26 3.43 8.19
CA ILE A 28 6.51 2.00 8.37
C ILE A 28 7.44 1.66 9.54
N GLY A 29 8.30 2.59 9.95
CA GLY A 29 9.20 2.44 11.10
C GLY A 29 8.61 2.98 12.42
N THR A 30 7.39 3.50 12.41
CA THR A 30 6.77 4.04 13.63
C THR A 30 6.38 2.93 14.61
N PRO A 31 6.40 3.18 15.93
CA PRO A 31 5.90 2.21 16.91
C PRO A 31 4.45 1.80 16.65
N GLU A 32 3.61 2.73 16.17
CA GLU A 32 2.23 2.46 15.79
C GLU A 32 2.15 1.43 14.67
N ASN A 33 2.96 1.57 13.62
CA ASN A 33 2.96 0.60 12.53
C ASN A 33 3.50 -0.75 13.00
N LEU A 34 4.62 -0.76 13.73
CA LEU A 34 5.31 -1.98 14.18
C LEU A 34 4.50 -2.81 15.18
N ALA A 35 3.55 -2.20 15.90
CA ALA A 35 2.62 -2.91 16.77
C ALA A 35 1.54 -3.73 16.03
N ARG A 36 1.39 -3.52 14.71
CA ARG A 36 0.40 -4.25 13.87
C ARG A 36 0.94 -5.62 13.48
N GLU A 37 0.05 -6.58 13.28
CA GLU A 37 0.44 -7.94 12.86
C GLU A 37 1.16 -7.95 11.50
N ALA A 38 2.12 -8.87 11.37
CA ALA A 38 2.67 -9.26 10.08
C ALA A 38 1.85 -10.42 9.47
N GLY A 39 1.95 -10.59 8.15
CA GLY A 39 1.29 -11.70 7.45
C GLY A 39 1.69 -13.08 8.00
N TRP A 40 0.78 -14.05 7.89
CA TRP A 40 0.80 -15.36 8.57
C TRP A 40 2.11 -16.17 8.45
N TRP A 41 2.96 -15.91 7.44
CA TRP A 41 4.20 -16.65 7.22
C TRP A 41 5.43 -16.08 7.96
N ARG A 42 5.39 -14.84 8.46
CA ARG A 42 6.56 -14.17 9.08
C ARG A 42 6.53 -14.13 10.61
N GLY A 43 5.53 -14.75 11.23
CA GLY A 43 5.28 -14.65 12.66
C GLY A 43 4.38 -13.46 13.00
N PRO A 44 4.00 -13.31 14.29
CA PRO A 44 3.02 -12.32 14.72
C PRO A 44 3.57 -10.88 14.67
N GLU A 45 4.89 -10.70 14.75
CA GLU A 45 5.53 -9.40 14.89
C GLU A 45 5.97 -8.81 13.55
N ARG A 46 5.71 -7.52 13.38
CA ARG A 46 6.12 -6.76 12.21
C ARG A 46 7.56 -6.29 12.36
N MET A 47 8.40 -6.73 11.42
CA MET A 47 9.77 -6.26 11.30
C MET A 47 9.81 -4.83 10.77
N ASP A 48 10.76 -4.05 11.27
CA ASP A 48 11.06 -2.73 10.74
C ASP A 48 11.79 -2.83 9.39
N TRP A 49 11.08 -2.42 8.33
CA TRP A 49 11.60 -2.34 6.96
C TRP A 49 11.96 -0.92 6.54
N SER A 50 11.83 0.08 7.40
CA SER A 50 12.08 1.50 7.06
C SER A 50 13.49 1.72 6.52
N GLY A 51 14.51 1.21 7.22
CA GLY A 51 15.91 1.30 6.81
C GLY A 51 16.20 0.63 5.45
N PRO A 52 15.91 -0.68 5.29
CA PRO A 52 16.08 -1.35 4.00
C PRO A 52 15.34 -0.68 2.84
N LEU A 53 14.09 -0.27 3.06
CA LEU A 53 13.27 0.32 2.00
C LEU A 53 13.79 1.70 1.57
N ARG A 54 14.26 2.52 2.52
CA ARG A 54 14.94 3.78 2.21
C ARG A 54 16.21 3.55 1.40
N ARG A 55 17.06 2.57 1.78
CA ARG A 55 18.27 2.25 1.01
C ARG A 55 17.95 1.79 -0.42
N TRP A 56 16.91 0.99 -0.60
CA TRP A 56 16.47 0.57 -1.94
C TRP A 56 15.92 1.74 -2.75
N TYR A 57 15.18 2.67 -2.12
CA TYR A 57 14.72 3.88 -2.77
C TYR A 57 15.89 4.75 -3.25
N GLU A 58 16.84 5.05 -2.38
CA GLU A 58 18.03 5.84 -2.67
C GLU A 58 18.86 5.23 -3.80
N GLY A 59 19.03 3.90 -3.79
CA GLY A 59 19.79 3.17 -4.81
C GLY A 59 19.04 2.90 -6.12
N LEU A 60 17.71 3.03 -6.16
CA LEU A 60 16.93 2.76 -7.36
C LEU A 60 16.97 3.97 -8.30
N GLN A 61 17.38 3.73 -9.54
CA GLN A 61 17.34 4.69 -10.63
C GLN A 61 16.51 4.11 -11.78
N LEU A 62 15.58 4.91 -12.31
CA LEU A 62 14.90 4.56 -13.55
C LEU A 62 15.85 4.77 -14.72
N ARG A 63 15.82 3.86 -15.69
CA ARG A 63 16.52 4.05 -16.95
C ARG A 63 15.81 5.12 -17.79
N ASP A 64 16.55 5.75 -18.70
CA ASP A 64 16.02 6.81 -19.56
C ASP A 64 14.81 6.36 -20.40
N ASP A 65 14.83 5.12 -20.90
CA ASP A 65 13.70 4.52 -21.65
C ASP A 65 12.44 4.41 -20.77
N GLN A 66 12.61 4.08 -19.49
CA GLN A 66 11.51 3.99 -18.53
C GLN A 66 10.97 5.38 -18.17
N VAL A 67 11.84 6.36 -17.95
CA VAL A 67 11.43 7.76 -17.70
C VAL A 67 10.66 8.31 -18.90
N ALA A 68 11.17 8.09 -20.12
CA ALA A 68 10.50 8.51 -21.34
C ALA A 68 9.12 7.85 -21.49
N ALA A 69 9.03 6.53 -21.22
CA ALA A 69 7.77 5.80 -21.29
C ALA A 69 6.73 6.32 -20.29
N VAL A 70 7.11 6.54 -19.02
CA VAL A 70 6.17 7.07 -18.01
C VAL A 70 5.70 8.48 -18.36
N ARG A 71 6.60 9.36 -18.81
CA ARG A 71 6.24 10.71 -19.24
C ARG A 71 5.29 10.70 -20.44
N TRP A 72 5.58 9.84 -21.43
CA TRP A 72 4.72 9.67 -22.59
C TRP A 72 3.33 9.17 -22.19
N LEU A 73 3.23 8.20 -21.27
CA LEU A 73 1.97 7.69 -20.75
C LEU A 73 1.16 8.80 -20.06
N ALA A 74 1.78 9.54 -19.13
CA ALA A 74 1.12 10.62 -18.39
C ALA A 74 0.64 11.76 -19.32
N ALA A 75 1.33 11.99 -20.44
CA ALA A 75 0.97 13.02 -21.42
C ALA A 75 -0.19 12.63 -22.36
N GLN A 76 -0.63 11.37 -22.37
CA GLN A 76 -1.71 10.95 -23.27
C GLN A 76 -3.03 11.66 -22.93
N PRO A 77 -3.91 11.92 -23.93
CA PRO A 77 -5.27 12.37 -23.65
C PRO A 77 -5.98 11.40 -22.71
N LYS A 78 -6.44 11.89 -21.55
CA LYS A 78 -7.01 11.06 -20.47
C LYS A 78 -6.03 9.99 -19.94
N GLY A 79 -4.73 10.26 -20.02
CA GLY A 79 -3.67 9.45 -19.46
C GLY A 79 -3.74 9.35 -17.92
N PRO A 80 -2.95 8.45 -17.32
CA PRO A 80 -2.88 8.34 -15.87
C PRO A 80 -2.41 9.65 -15.25
N ALA A 81 -3.09 10.07 -14.19
CA ALA A 81 -2.71 11.22 -13.37
C ALA A 81 -2.48 10.84 -11.90
N ARG A 82 -2.98 9.68 -11.47
CA ARG A 82 -3.02 9.27 -10.06
C ARG A 82 -2.78 7.78 -9.93
N ILE A 83 -2.05 7.40 -8.90
CA ILE A 83 -1.79 6.03 -8.47
C ILE A 83 -2.26 5.94 -7.02
N LEU A 84 -3.24 5.07 -6.75
CA LEU A 84 -3.62 4.68 -5.40
C LEU A 84 -2.99 3.32 -5.13
N MET A 85 -2.18 3.22 -4.08
CA MET A 85 -1.57 1.98 -3.63
C MET A 85 -2.12 1.58 -2.27
N ILE A 86 -2.54 0.33 -2.14
CA ILE A 86 -2.76 -0.31 -0.85
C ILE A 86 -1.54 -1.18 -0.58
N SER A 87 -0.89 -1.00 0.56
CA SER A 87 0.43 -1.57 0.82
C SER A 87 0.48 -2.41 2.09
N GLU A 88 1.10 -3.57 1.96
CA GLU A 88 1.51 -4.48 3.02
C GLU A 88 3.04 -4.48 3.05
N GLU A 89 3.70 -3.62 3.81
CA GLU A 89 5.18 -3.52 3.78
C GLU A 89 5.89 -4.79 4.27
N TRP A 90 5.19 -5.68 4.98
CA TRP A 90 5.72 -7.02 5.26
C TRP A 90 5.80 -7.88 3.98
N SER A 91 4.91 -7.63 3.01
CA SER A 91 4.92 -8.29 1.71
C SER A 91 6.16 -7.91 0.93
N SER A 92 6.83 -8.92 0.38
CA SER A 92 8.02 -8.67 -0.43
C SER A 92 7.69 -7.90 -1.70
N ASP A 93 6.49 -8.06 -2.24
CA ASP A 93 6.09 -7.38 -3.48
C ASP A 93 5.86 -5.90 -3.24
N CYS A 94 5.16 -5.53 -2.17
CA CYS A 94 5.01 -4.13 -1.79
C CYS A 94 6.38 -3.48 -1.59
N ARG A 95 7.31 -4.15 -0.90
CA ARG A 95 8.67 -3.62 -0.69
C ARG A 95 9.48 -3.39 -1.96
N ARG A 96 9.23 -4.15 -3.03
CA ARG A 96 9.85 -3.92 -4.35
C ARG A 96 9.14 -2.80 -5.12
N VAL A 97 7.82 -2.71 -4.97
CA VAL A 97 6.98 -1.79 -5.75
C VAL A 97 6.98 -0.37 -5.18
N ILE A 98 6.99 -0.18 -3.85
CA ILE A 98 6.96 1.16 -3.24
C ILE A 98 8.11 2.04 -3.73
N PRO A 99 9.39 1.59 -3.68
CA PRO A 99 10.50 2.44 -4.13
C PRO A 99 10.39 2.78 -5.62
N MET A 100 9.96 1.81 -6.43
CA MET A 100 9.76 1.98 -7.86
C MET A 100 8.67 3.01 -8.17
N LEU A 101 7.51 2.93 -7.50
CA LEU A 101 6.44 3.90 -7.69
C LEU A 101 6.84 5.30 -7.22
N GLY A 102 7.64 5.42 -6.16
CA GLY A 102 8.22 6.70 -5.75
C GLY A 102 9.04 7.34 -6.87
N ARG A 103 9.96 6.59 -7.49
CA ARG A 103 10.74 7.08 -8.64
C ARG A 103 9.88 7.39 -9.87
N VAL A 104 8.82 6.63 -10.11
CA VAL A 104 7.89 6.86 -11.23
C VAL A 104 7.17 8.21 -11.07
N VAL A 105 6.69 8.55 -9.87
CA VAL A 105 6.00 9.82 -9.64
C VAL A 105 6.94 11.02 -9.52
N GLU A 106 8.22 10.81 -9.23
CA GLU A 106 9.25 11.85 -9.39
C GLU A 106 9.51 12.17 -10.88
N ALA A 107 9.39 11.17 -11.76
CA ALA A 107 9.76 11.29 -13.17
C ALA A 107 8.69 11.95 -14.05
N ALA A 108 7.42 11.95 -13.63
CA ALA A 108 6.27 12.39 -14.42
C ALA A 108 5.18 13.03 -13.54
N PRO A 109 4.25 13.82 -14.10
CA PRO A 109 3.20 14.51 -13.33
C PRO A 109 2.10 13.54 -12.86
N LEU A 110 2.47 12.56 -12.03
CA LEU A 110 1.62 11.55 -11.44
C LEU A 110 1.58 11.78 -9.92
N GLU A 111 0.40 11.61 -9.32
CA GLU A 111 0.27 11.66 -7.86
C GLU A 111 0.16 10.26 -7.28
N LEU A 112 1.04 9.89 -6.34
CA LEU A 112 0.95 8.63 -5.60
C LEU A 112 0.37 8.85 -4.20
N ARG A 113 -0.63 8.04 -3.84
CA ARG A 113 -1.20 7.98 -2.49
C ARG A 113 -1.21 6.54 -1.99
N ILE A 114 -0.51 6.31 -0.88
CA ILE A 114 -0.32 5.01 -0.28
C ILE A 114 -1.19 4.90 0.98
N PHE A 115 -1.91 3.79 1.07
CA PHE A 115 -2.75 3.42 2.20
C PHE A 115 -2.21 2.12 2.79
N PRO A 116 -1.98 2.02 4.11
CA PRO A 116 -1.64 0.75 4.73
C PRO A 116 -2.82 -0.20 4.58
N ARG A 117 -2.52 -1.45 4.22
CA ARG A 117 -3.49 -2.53 4.19
C ARG A 117 -3.89 -2.90 5.63
N ASP A 118 -5.19 -3.14 5.82
CA ASP A 118 -5.83 -3.72 7.01
C ASP A 118 -5.84 -2.87 8.29
N GLY A 119 -6.58 -3.37 9.29
CA GLY A 119 -6.58 -2.88 10.66
C GLY A 119 -5.36 -3.39 11.43
N GLN A 120 -5.49 -3.53 12.76
CA GLN A 120 -4.38 -4.01 13.60
C GLN A 120 -3.99 -5.48 13.33
N ARG A 121 -4.91 -6.27 12.76
CA ARG A 121 -4.77 -7.72 12.55
C ARG A 121 -4.86 -8.10 11.08
N VAL A 122 -4.19 -9.18 10.70
CA VAL A 122 -4.31 -9.76 9.35
C VAL A 122 -5.54 -10.67 9.29
N GLY A 123 -6.18 -10.74 8.13
CA GLY A 123 -7.26 -11.70 7.92
C GLY A 123 -6.73 -13.13 7.98
N HIS A 124 -7.01 -13.85 9.05
CA HIS A 124 -6.75 -15.28 9.13
C HIS A 124 -7.72 -15.99 8.18
N GLY A 125 -7.19 -16.67 7.16
CA GLY A 125 -8.02 -17.48 6.26
C GLY A 125 -8.84 -18.52 7.04
N PHE A 126 -9.97 -18.94 6.47
CA PHE A 126 -11.02 -19.82 7.03
C PHE A 126 -10.60 -21.14 7.73
N TYR A 127 -9.31 -21.44 7.88
CA TYR A 127 -8.83 -22.64 8.55
C TYR A 127 -8.98 -22.58 10.08
N GLU A 128 -8.90 -21.39 10.68
CA GLU A 128 -8.93 -21.24 12.15
C GLU A 128 -10.37 -21.21 12.72
N GLN A 129 -11.36 -20.80 11.93
CA GLN A 129 -12.77 -20.78 12.35
C GLN A 129 -13.42 -22.17 12.49
N ARG A 130 -12.79 -23.24 11.96
CA ARG A 130 -13.30 -24.62 12.12
C ARG A 130 -12.67 -25.40 13.26
N VAL A 131 -11.51 -24.97 13.77
CA VAL A 131 -10.77 -25.71 14.81
C VAL A 131 -11.03 -25.14 16.20
N LEU A 132 -11.30 -23.83 16.30
CA LEU A 132 -11.68 -23.17 17.55
C LEU A 132 -13.14 -22.74 17.44
N GLY A 133 -14.01 -23.45 18.16
CA GLY A 133 -15.45 -23.27 18.11
C GLY A 133 -15.90 -21.80 18.20
N ALA A 134 -16.73 -21.41 17.22
CA ALA A 134 -17.63 -20.26 17.16
C ALA A 134 -17.48 -19.18 18.25
N LEU A 135 -16.83 -18.07 17.88
CA LEU A 135 -17.23 -16.75 18.39
C LEU A 135 -18.04 -16.03 17.29
N PRO A 136 -19.18 -15.42 17.64
CA PRO A 136 -20.04 -14.76 16.66
C PRO A 136 -19.32 -13.57 16.02
N ASP A 137 -19.48 -13.45 14.70
CA ASP A 137 -18.93 -12.39 13.86
C ASP A 137 -19.57 -11.03 14.22
N PRO A 138 -18.82 -10.07 14.78
CA PRO A 138 -19.35 -8.76 15.16
C PRO A 138 -19.74 -7.88 13.96
N CYS A 139 -19.44 -8.29 12.73
CA CYS A 139 -19.81 -7.58 11.51
C CYS A 139 -21.15 -8.05 10.91
N ARG A 140 -21.88 -8.95 11.58
CA ARG A 140 -23.23 -9.37 11.19
C ARG A 140 -24.28 -8.78 12.13
N THR A 141 -24.56 -7.48 11.99
CA THR A 141 -25.81 -6.84 12.41
C THR A 141 -26.30 -5.88 11.33
#